data_AF-A0AAV9CDW0-F1
#
_entry.id   AF-A0AAV9CDW0-F1
#
_cell.length_a   1.000
_cell.length_b   1.000
_cell.length_c   1.000
_cell.angle_alpha   90.00
_cell.angle_beta   90.00
_cell.angle_gamma   90.00
#
_symmetry.space_group_name_H-M   'P 1'
#
loop_
_entity.id
_entity.type
_entity.pdbx_description
1 polymer ?
#
loop_
_entity_poly.entity_id
_entity_poly.type
_entity_poly.pdbx_seq_one_letter_code
_entity_poly.pdbx_strand_id
1 'polypeptide(L)'
;MVSGREPVERTVTGEVVVLCEYLRALLMRGLASNCFDRTLCGVVESELVQVLKLGLICTSDAPSRRPSMAEVVQVLESIQPDIVIG
;
A
#
# COMPACT_ATOMS: atom_id res chain seq x y z
N MET A 1 5.64 0.82 7.74
CA MET A 1 4.96 0.31 6.50
C MET A 1 3.69 1.13 6.29
N VAL A 2 3.22 1.29 5.04
CA VAL A 2 2.15 2.26 4.66
C VAL A 2 0.89 2.20 5.52
N SER A 3 0.44 1.01 5.96
CA SER A 3 -0.80 0.87 6.73
C SER A 3 -0.64 0.70 8.24
N GLY A 4 0.57 0.42 8.72
CA GLY A 4 0.82 0.11 10.15
C GLY A 4 0.08 -1.11 10.69
N ARG A 5 -0.50 -1.96 9.82
CA ARG A 5 -1.31 -3.13 10.19
C ARG A 5 -0.55 -4.44 10.02
N GLU A 6 -0.95 -5.43 10.80
CA GLU A 6 -0.45 -6.80 10.68
C GLU A 6 -0.82 -7.42 9.32
N PRO A 7 0.05 -8.24 8.71
CA PRO A 7 -0.23 -8.86 7.41
C PRO A 7 -1.44 -9.81 7.41
N VAL A 8 -1.73 -10.44 8.55
CA VAL A 8 -2.83 -11.37 8.75
C VAL A 8 -3.46 -11.10 10.11
N GLU A 9 -4.77 -10.91 10.14
CA GLU A 9 -5.53 -10.68 11.37
C GLU A 9 -6.65 -11.73 11.51
N ARG A 10 -6.91 -12.18 12.74
CA ARG A 10 -8.04 -13.07 13.05
C ARG A 10 -9.13 -12.26 13.72
N THR A 11 -10.32 -12.22 13.10
CA THR A 11 -11.47 -11.51 13.66
C THR A 11 -12.03 -12.27 14.87
N VAL A 12 -12.87 -11.59 15.64
CA VAL A 12 -13.59 -12.18 16.79
C VAL A 12 -14.49 -13.35 16.36
N THR A 13 -14.96 -13.34 15.11
CA THR A 13 -15.76 -14.41 14.49
C THR A 13 -14.92 -15.58 13.97
N GLY A 14 -13.58 -15.48 14.06
CA GLY A 14 -12.64 -16.51 13.58
C GLY A 14 -12.27 -16.40 12.11
N GLU A 15 -12.73 -15.36 11.40
CA GLU A 15 -12.35 -15.12 10.01
C GLU A 15 -10.90 -14.65 9.92
N VAL A 16 -10.18 -15.14 8.90
CA VAL A 16 -8.81 -14.72 8.61
C VAL A 16 -8.88 -13.62 7.57
N VAL A 17 -8.44 -12.42 7.94
CA VAL A 17 -8.34 -11.28 7.03
C VAL A 17 -6.89 -11.15 6.58
N VAL A 18 -6.67 -11.29 5.27
CA VAL A 18 -5.37 -11.02 4.65
C VAL A 18 -5.32 -9.55 4.28
N LEU A 19 -4.30 -8.84 4.78
CA LEU A 19 -4.18 -7.41 4.61
C LEU A 19 -4.21 -6.98 3.14
N CYS A 20 -3.56 -7.73 2.24
CA CYS A 20 -3.52 -7.40 0.82
C CYS A 20 -4.90 -7.41 0.16
N GLU A 21 -5.78 -8.35 0.52
CA GLU A 21 -7.14 -8.45 -0.02
C GLU A 21 -8.00 -7.28 0.48
N TYR A 22 -7.89 -6.98 1.77
CA TYR A 22 -8.56 -5.85 2.38
C TYR A 22 -8.14 -4.51 1.75
N LEU A 23 -6.83 -4.30 1.57
CA LEU A 23 -6.28 -3.10 0.94
C LEU A 23 -6.72 -2.97 -0.52
N ARG A 24 -6.77 -4.08 -1.27
CA ARG A 24 -7.27 -4.11 -2.65
C ARG A 24 -8.74 -3.67 -2.71
N ALA A 25 -9.58 -4.15 -1.78
CA ALA A 25 -10.98 -3.74 -1.69
C ALA A 25 -11.15 -2.25 -1.37
N LEU A 26 -10.35 -1.69 -0.45
CA LEU A 26 -10.38 -0.27 -0.14
C LEU A 26 -9.96 0.59 -1.33
N LEU A 27 -8.89 0.20 -2.02
CA LEU A 27 -8.41 0.92 -3.20
C LEU A 27 -9.46 0.98 -4.30
N MET A 28 -10.12 -0.15 -4.60
CA MET A 28 -11.20 -0.22 -5.60
C MET A 28 -12.42 0.66 -5.25
N ARG A 29 -12.63 0.92 -3.96
CA ARG A 29 -13.72 1.78 -3.45
C ARG A 29 -13.33 3.25 -3.36
N GLY A 30 -12.09 3.62 -3.70
CA GLY A 30 -11.59 4.99 -3.52
C GLY A 30 -11.37 5.37 -2.05
N LEU A 31 -11.19 4.39 -1.17
CA LEU A 31 -11.06 4.58 0.29
C LEU A 31 -9.65 4.21 0.78
N ALA A 32 -8.63 4.35 -0.08
CA ALA A 32 -7.25 3.98 0.24
C ALA A 32 -6.69 4.79 1.42
N SER A 33 -7.04 6.06 1.56
CA SER A 33 -6.57 6.90 2.66
C SER A 33 -6.95 6.39 4.04
N ASN A 34 -8.05 5.64 4.15
CA ASN A 34 -8.51 5.06 5.41
C ASN A 34 -7.58 3.97 5.97
N CYS A 35 -6.67 3.43 5.15
CA CYS A 35 -5.74 2.41 5.61
C CYS A 35 -4.37 2.96 5.99
N PHE A 36 -4.08 4.25 5.80
CA PHE A 36 -2.74 4.78 6.05
C PHE A 36 -2.41 4.84 7.54
N ASP A 37 -1.17 4.49 7.84
CA ASP A 37 -0.60 4.62 9.18
C ASP A 37 -0.59 6.10 9.57
N ARG A 38 -1.19 6.41 10.72
CA ARG A 38 -1.31 7.77 11.23
C ARG A 38 0.05 8.38 11.60
N THR A 39 1.08 7.55 11.76
CA THR A 39 2.46 8.00 12.00
C THR A 39 3.13 8.58 10.75
N LEU A 40 2.55 8.38 9.54
CA LEU A 40 3.04 8.95 8.28
C LEU A 40 2.61 10.41 8.08
N CYS A 41 2.77 11.22 9.12
CA CYS A 41 2.50 12.65 9.06
C CYS A 41 3.48 13.35 8.11
N GLY A 42 2.99 14.29 7.30
CA GLY A 42 3.80 15.09 6.38
C GLY A 42 4.10 14.46 5.02
N VAL A 43 3.56 13.28 4.73
CA VAL A 43 3.64 12.65 3.39
C VAL A 43 2.39 13.01 2.57
N VAL A 44 2.56 13.26 1.27
CA VAL A 44 1.43 13.58 0.39
C VAL A 44 0.58 12.33 0.17
N GLU A 45 -0.74 12.46 0.31
CA GLU A 45 -1.68 11.33 0.19
C GLU A 45 -1.53 10.58 -1.16
N SER A 46 -1.31 11.31 -2.25
CA SER A 46 -1.12 10.73 -3.58
C SER A 46 0.09 9.81 -3.66
N GLU A 47 1.18 10.15 -2.98
CA GLU A 47 2.40 9.34 -2.91
C GLU A 47 2.13 8.05 -2.15
N LEU A 48 1.45 8.13 -1.00
CA LEU A 48 1.04 6.95 -0.23
C LEU A 48 0.12 6.03 -1.04
N VAL A 49 -0.81 6.59 -1.82
CA VAL A 49 -1.66 5.83 -2.74
C VAL A 49 -0.83 5.15 -3.83
N GLN A 50 0.21 5.81 -4.37
CA GLN A 50 1.09 5.21 -5.36
C GLN A 50 1.93 4.06 -4.78
N VAL A 51 2.49 4.23 -3.58
CA VAL A 51 3.23 3.16 -2.88
C VAL A 51 2.29 2.00 -2.57
N LEU A 52 1.06 2.26 -2.14
CA LEU A 52 0.05 1.22 -1.91
C LEU A 52 -0.27 0.44 -3.19
N LYS A 53 -0.47 1.15 -4.31
CA LYS A 53 -0.70 0.52 -5.62
C LYS A 53 0.47 -0.37 -6.02
N LEU A 54 1.70 0.12 -5.89
CA LEU A 54 2.90 -0.67 -6.19
C LEU A 54 2.96 -1.93 -5.33
N GLY A 55 2.73 -1.82 -4.02
CA GLY A 55 2.67 -2.96 -3.11
C GLY A 55 1.66 -4.02 -3.53
N LEU A 56 0.46 -3.62 -3.98
CA LEU A 56 -0.59 -4.53 -4.46
C LEU A 56 -0.28 -5.20 -5.80
N ILE A 57 0.55 -4.58 -6.64
CA ILE A 57 1.05 -5.20 -7.88
C ILE A 57 2.13 -6.24 -7.53
N CYS A 58 3.05 -5.91 -6.61
CA CYS A 58 4.08 -6.83 -6.13
C CYS A 58 3.50 -8.10 -5.49
N THR A 59 2.30 -8.02 -4.89
CA THR A 59 1.60 -9.16 -4.28
C THR A 59 0.56 -9.82 -5.19
N SER A 60 0.61 -9.57 -6.51
CA SER A 60 -0.26 -10.24 -7.47
C SER A 60 -0.15 -11.78 -7.39
N ASP A 61 -1.27 -12.49 -7.43
CA ASP A 61 -1.28 -13.97 -7.45
C ASP A 61 -0.57 -14.52 -8.69
N ALA A 62 -0.75 -13.86 -9.84
CA ALA A 62 -0.04 -14.20 -11.07
C ALA A 62 1.41 -13.69 -10.99
N PRO A 63 2.43 -14.58 -10.98
CA PRO A 63 3.83 -14.17 -10.87
C PRO A 63 4.29 -13.29 -12.03
N SER A 64 3.77 -13.52 -13.24
CA SER A 64 4.07 -12.74 -14.44
C SER A 64 3.57 -11.30 -14.41
N ARG A 65 2.70 -10.94 -13.45
CA ARG A 65 2.23 -9.57 -13.25
C ARG A 65 3.03 -8.82 -12.19
N ARG A 66 3.92 -9.50 -11.47
CA ARG A 66 4.78 -8.86 -10.46
C ARG A 66 5.95 -8.19 -11.19
N PRO A 67 6.25 -6.92 -10.88
CA PRO A 67 7.44 -6.28 -11.39
C PRO A 67 8.70 -6.97 -10.85
N SER A 68 9.79 -6.87 -11.60
CA SER A 68 11.12 -7.15 -11.09
C SER A 68 11.49 -6.16 -10.00
N MET A 69 12.44 -6.54 -9.13
CA MET A 69 12.90 -5.63 -8.09
C MET A 69 13.54 -4.35 -8.64
N ALA A 70 14.14 -4.40 -9.84
CA ALA A 70 14.67 -3.22 -10.52
C ALA A 70 13.55 -2.23 -10.89
N GLU A 71 12.44 -2.72 -11.45
CA GLU A 71 11.27 -1.89 -11.75
C GLU A 71 10.61 -1.34 -10.48
N VAL A 72 10.55 -2.14 -9.40
CA VAL A 72 10.03 -1.68 -8.10
C VAL A 72 10.83 -0.48 -7.58
N VAL A 73 12.16 -0.59 -7.57
CA VAL A 73 13.04 0.50 -7.11
C VAL A 73 12.87 1.73 -8.00
N GLN A 74 12.86 1.56 -9.32
CA GLN A 74 12.67 2.67 -10.26
C GLN A 74 11.34 3.41 -10.03
N VAL A 75 10.24 2.68 -9.80
CA VAL A 75 8.95 3.31 -9.49
C VAL A 75 9.02 4.04 -8.15
N LEU A 76 9.62 3.44 -7.11
CA LEU A 76 9.78 4.11 -5.81
C LEU A 76 10.60 5.39 -5.91
N GLU A 77 11.68 5.40 -6.70
CA GLU A 77 12.51 6.58 -6.94
C GLU A 77 11.73 7.71 -7.65
N SER A 78 10.73 7.36 -8.48
CA SER A 78 9.84 8.35 -9.11
C SER A 78 8.76 8.91 -8.17
N ILE A 79 8.47 8.21 -7.06
CA ILE A 79 7.57 8.67 -6.01
C ILE A 79 8.43 9.46 -5.02
N GLN A 80 8.95 10.62 -5.46
CA GLN A 80 9.67 11.50 -4.56
C GLN A 80 8.66 12.26 -3.71
N PRO A 81 8.84 12.34 -2.39
CA PRO A 81 8.10 13.28 -1.58
C PRO A 81 8.41 14.68 -2.09
N ASP A 82 7.40 15.41 -2.55
CA ASP A 82 7.47 16.87 -2.59
C ASP A 82 7.64 17.31 -1.13
N ILE A 83 8.90 17.38 -0.65
CA ILE A 83 9.22 18.00 0.62
C ILE A 83 8.80 19.45 0.48
N VAL A 84 7.63 19.78 1.02
CA VAL A 84 7.23 21.17 1.25
C VAL A 84 8.21 21.71 2.28
N ILE A 85 9.28 22.34 1.79
CA ILE A 85 10.17 23.16 2.60
C ILE A 85 9.31 24.34 3.06
N GLY A 86 8.82 24.25 4.30
CA GLY A 86 8.39 25.42 5.06
C GLY A 86 9.57 26.20 5.57
#